data_AF-A0A7J8QCV4-F1
#
_entry.id   AF-A0A7J8QCV4-F1
#
_cell.length_a   1.000
_cell.length_b   1.000
_cell.length_c   1.000
_cell.angle_alpha   90.00
_cell.angle_beta   90.00
_cell.angle_gamma   90.00
#
_symmetry.space_group_name_H-M   'P 1'
#
loop_
_entity.id
_entity.type
_entity.pdbx_description
1 polymer ?
#
loop_
_entity_poly.entity_id
_entity_poly.type
_entity_poly.pdbx_seq_one_letter_code
_entity_poly.pdbx_strand_id
1 'polypeptide(L)'
;MLKSAESMPNGSEELSSLAEAVDSGPLVWVPFVKEIVPNVDMNRREMLITPPKGLLELNVRSDERSKKERRQLEWKERKRFQKRLIAAKKKLSEMEQQHVFHGFRFGEKSQASLLADQIVSVNSKLLQQALENVEIASKRWTITESLAGTKLVRNRLRISEKCFTPSTSEEKLGTNFTLQEKALQLISKGKVAVVLDMSDHKNRGKEYDLSLSSSTSRENSETSSLQMLLCDDERFVKAEYRSSMPLVLISPADEIISMKKLFSSNNYFGFDPEKVWFLEEERLPVVGSLFEQNRHKILMKSPWEILQSPVGSGGVISLLSSDNIVENLAQNSVEYIQVCNGERYISRSSPLLLGLVNEKEAEIGIQIFEHSEDVEEGFSMLFSIDTMKKLTRQIHKFQFYAIAKPNSHVELVEKKWVHVEPSSPNSY
;
A
#
# COMPACT_ATOMS: atom_id res chain seq x y z
N MET A 1 63.60 17.76 34.67
CA MET A 1 63.02 16.40 34.67
C MET A 1 61.86 16.39 33.69
N LEU A 2 62.04 15.62 32.61
CA LEU A 2 61.03 15.35 31.59
C LEU A 2 59.91 14.46 32.17
N LYS A 3 58.68 14.68 31.68
CA LYS A 3 57.65 13.70 31.28
C LYS A 3 56.35 14.47 31.07
N SER A 4 55.52 14.23 30.07
CA SER A 4 55.61 13.66 28.71
C SER A 4 54.20 13.84 28.16
N ALA A 5 54.11 14.13 26.86
CA ALA A 5 52.86 14.35 26.15
C ALA A 5 51.88 13.17 26.27
N GLU A 6 50.59 13.45 26.44
CA GLU A 6 49.52 12.50 26.16
C GLU A 6 48.99 12.75 24.74
N SER A 7 48.92 11.65 24.01
CA SER A 7 48.62 11.53 22.59
C SER A 7 47.12 11.65 22.30
N MET A 8 46.79 12.37 21.24
CA MET A 8 45.51 12.27 20.54
C MET A 8 45.35 10.86 19.93
N PRO A 9 44.19 10.19 20.06
CA PRO A 9 43.91 9.01 19.28
C PRO A 9 43.38 9.43 17.89
N ASN A 10 44.21 9.22 16.88
CA ASN A 10 43.75 8.96 15.51
C ASN A 10 43.37 7.48 15.45
N GLY A 11 42.20 7.15 14.90
CA GLY A 11 41.85 5.76 14.62
C GLY A 11 40.34 5.54 14.59
N SER A 12 39.83 5.49 13.37
CA SER A 12 38.65 4.72 12.97
C SER A 12 38.48 3.40 13.73
N GLU A 13 37.32 3.18 14.34
CA GLU A 13 36.53 1.93 14.22
C GLU A 13 35.20 2.02 15.00
N GLU A 14 34.16 1.56 14.31
CA GLU A 14 32.95 0.87 14.79
C GLU A 14 31.89 1.56 15.67
N LEU A 15 30.73 1.68 15.03
CA LEU A 15 29.38 1.88 15.54
C LEU A 15 29.06 0.95 16.72
N SER A 16 28.57 1.52 17.83
CA SER A 16 27.64 0.82 18.72
C SER A 16 26.30 1.55 18.71
N SER A 17 25.31 0.85 18.18
CA SER A 17 23.93 1.26 18.03
C SER A 17 23.17 1.12 19.35
N LEU A 18 22.87 2.24 20.00
CA LEU A 18 21.68 2.36 20.85
C LEU A 18 20.84 3.52 20.30
N ALA A 19 20.01 3.22 19.31
CA ALA A 19 19.00 4.13 18.81
C ALA A 19 17.73 3.93 19.64
N GLU A 20 17.58 4.74 20.69
CA GLU A 20 16.26 5.04 21.25
C GLU A 20 15.47 5.78 20.16
N ALA A 21 14.42 5.13 19.66
CA ALA A 21 13.49 5.70 18.70
C ALA A 21 12.62 6.76 19.40
N VAL A 22 13.19 7.94 19.59
CA VAL A 22 12.46 9.16 19.92
C VAL A 22 12.11 9.84 18.60
N ASP A 23 10.81 9.96 18.36
CA ASP A 23 10.13 10.76 17.35
C ASP A 23 10.95 11.99 16.92
N SER A 24 11.77 11.81 15.89
CA SER A 24 12.68 12.85 15.43
C SER A 24 11.87 13.69 14.45
N GLY A 25 11.38 14.84 14.93
CA GLY A 25 10.92 15.92 14.06
C GLY A 25 11.96 16.24 12.96
N PRO A 26 11.64 17.13 12.00
CA PRO A 26 12.48 17.40 10.84
C PRO A 26 13.94 17.63 11.28
N LEU A 27 14.82 16.70 10.88
CA LEU A 27 16.25 16.77 11.14
C LEU A 27 16.80 17.94 10.34
N VAL A 28 17.19 19.01 11.02
CA VAL A 28 17.80 20.17 10.36
C VAL A 28 19.30 20.04 10.42
N TRP A 29 19.93 20.03 9.25
CA TRP A 29 21.37 20.18 9.12
C TRP A 29 21.73 21.60 9.57
N VAL A 30 22.28 21.72 10.77
CA VAL A 30 22.88 22.96 11.24
C VAL A 30 24.33 22.97 10.74
N PRO A 31 24.69 23.78 9.73
CA PRO A 31 26.09 23.91 9.34
C PRO A 31 26.83 24.54 10.52
N PHE A 32 27.70 23.77 11.18
CA PHE A 32 28.62 24.35 12.17
C PHE A 32 29.53 25.33 11.42
N VAL A 33 29.34 26.62 11.69
CA VAL A 33 30.14 27.68 11.07
C VAL A 33 31.53 27.67 11.69
N LYS A 34 32.56 27.76 10.85
CA LYS A 34 33.92 28.15 11.28
C LYS A 34 33.85 29.59 11.80
N GLU A 35 33.66 29.72 13.12
CA GLU A 35 33.74 30.95 13.93
C GLU A 35 32.75 32.08 13.56
N ILE A 36 31.92 32.48 14.54
CA ILE A 36 31.10 33.70 14.45
C ILE A 36 32.02 34.88 14.78
N VAL A 37 32.52 35.58 13.76
CA VAL A 37 33.36 36.76 13.94
C VAL A 37 32.49 38.02 13.96
N PRO A 38 32.40 38.74 15.09
CA PRO A 38 31.64 39.98 15.19
C PRO A 38 32.37 41.14 14.49
N ASN A 39 31.63 41.97 13.78
CA ASN A 39 32.15 43.22 13.24
C ASN A 39 31.97 44.34 14.28
N VAL A 40 33.07 44.88 14.80
CA VAL A 40 33.06 45.87 15.88
C VAL A 40 33.46 47.24 15.31
N ASP A 41 32.52 48.18 15.32
CA ASP A 41 32.78 49.58 15.00
C ASP A 41 33.08 50.35 16.31
N MET A 42 34.36 50.63 16.54
CA MET A 42 34.85 51.35 17.73
C MET A 42 34.41 52.83 17.77
N ASN A 43 34.16 53.45 16.60
CA ASN A 43 33.77 54.86 16.53
C ASN A 43 32.30 55.05 16.90
N ARG A 44 31.45 54.11 16.46
CA ARG A 44 30.01 54.11 16.77
C ARG A 44 29.68 53.36 18.07
N ARG A 45 30.64 52.64 18.65
CA ARG A 45 30.45 51.71 19.79
C ARG A 45 29.37 50.65 19.50
N GLU A 46 29.32 50.18 18.26
CA GLU A 46 28.35 49.19 17.79
C GLU A 46 29.06 47.87 17.47
N MET A 47 28.40 46.76 17.75
CA MET A 47 28.88 45.41 17.44
C MET A 47 27.80 44.70 16.63
N LEU A 48 28.13 44.33 15.40
CA LEU A 48 27.25 43.62 14.48
C LEU A 48 27.67 42.16 14.39
N ILE A 49 26.74 41.27 14.74
CA ILE A 49 26.91 39.83 14.63
C ILE A 49 26.00 39.35 13.51
N THR A 50 26.58 38.80 12.45
CA THR A 50 25.81 38.13 11.39
C THR A 50 25.58 36.67 11.78
N PRO A 51 24.34 36.24 12.01
CA PRO A 51 24.08 34.84 12.36
C PRO A 51 24.41 33.92 11.17
N PRO A 52 24.79 32.65 11.46
CA PRO A 52 24.90 31.60 10.45
C PRO A 52 23.70 31.54 9.51
N LYS A 53 23.94 31.30 8.22
CA LYS A 53 22.87 30.97 7.27
C LYS A 53 22.10 29.75 7.77
N GLY A 54 20.77 29.83 7.77
CA GLY A 54 19.88 28.76 8.28
C GLY A 54 19.53 28.85 9.78
N LEU A 55 20.29 29.56 10.63
CA LEU A 55 19.99 29.62 12.08
C LEU A 55 18.67 30.37 12.37
N LEU A 56 18.39 31.44 11.63
CA LEU A 56 17.15 32.20 11.75
C LEU A 56 15.97 31.50 11.07
N GLU A 57 16.24 30.63 10.10
CA GLU A 57 15.23 29.87 9.34
C GLU A 57 14.63 28.72 10.17
N LEU A 58 15.35 28.24 11.19
CA LEU A 58 14.88 27.22 12.16
C LEU A 58 13.62 27.63 12.92
N ASN A 59 13.42 28.94 13.14
CA ASN A 59 12.25 29.46 13.86
C ASN A 59 11.12 29.89 12.93
N VAL A 60 11.31 29.82 11.61
CA VAL A 60 10.27 30.12 10.64
C VAL A 60 9.34 28.92 10.58
N ARG A 61 8.15 29.09 11.17
CA ARG A 61 7.12 28.06 11.15
C ARG A 61 6.49 28.02 9.77
N SER A 62 6.41 26.83 9.18
CA SER A 62 5.76 26.57 7.89
C SER A 62 4.26 26.86 7.89
N ASP A 63 3.61 26.79 9.06
CA ASP A 63 2.20 27.15 9.22
C ASP A 63 2.09 28.63 9.63
N GLU A 64 1.37 29.43 8.87
CA GLU A 64 1.13 30.86 9.14
C GLU A 64 0.02 31.11 10.17
N ARG A 65 -0.77 30.09 10.53
CA ARG A 65 -1.92 30.23 11.44
C ARG A 65 -1.51 30.55 12.87
N SER A 66 -2.38 31.25 13.61
CA SER A 66 -2.14 31.58 15.02
C SER A 66 -2.10 30.34 15.92
N LYS A 67 -1.39 30.42 17.06
CA LYS A 67 -1.33 29.34 18.07
C LYS A 67 -2.73 28.93 18.58
N LYS A 68 -3.67 29.88 18.63
CA LYS A 68 -5.05 29.64 19.05
C LYS A 68 -5.81 28.80 18.02
N GLU A 69 -5.67 29.12 16.73
CA GLU A 69 -6.32 28.38 15.64
C GLU A 69 -5.80 26.95 15.54
N ARG A 70 -4.49 26.72 15.65
CA ARG A 70 -3.91 25.36 15.63
C ARG A 70 -4.44 24.48 16.76
N ARG A 71 -4.45 25.00 17.99
CA ARG A 71 -5.03 24.29 19.14
C ARG A 71 -6.51 23.97 18.95
N GLN A 72 -7.26 24.85 18.30
CA GLN A 72 -8.66 24.58 17.96
C GLN A 72 -8.80 23.49 16.90
N LEU A 73 -7.96 23.47 15.86
CA LEU A 73 -7.94 22.42 14.84
C LEU A 73 -7.57 21.08 15.45
N GLU A 74 -6.48 21.01 16.22
CA GLU A 74 -6.09 19.79 16.95
C GLU A 74 -7.20 19.29 17.86
N TRP A 75 -7.86 20.18 18.60
CA TRP A 75 -8.98 19.80 19.46
C TRP A 75 -10.16 19.26 18.65
N LYS A 76 -10.49 19.88 17.52
CA LYS A 76 -11.54 19.40 16.60
C LYS A 76 -11.19 18.02 16.04
N GLU A 77 -9.95 17.80 15.64
CA GLU A 77 -9.45 16.51 15.13
C GLU A 77 -9.50 15.43 16.20
N ARG A 78 -8.98 15.71 17.40
CA ARG A 78 -9.06 14.80 18.56
C ARG A 78 -10.51 14.43 18.88
N LYS A 79 -11.43 15.39 18.86
CA LYS A 79 -12.86 15.13 19.10
C LYS A 79 -13.49 14.29 17.99
N ARG A 80 -13.14 14.53 16.72
CA ARG A 80 -13.58 13.72 15.58
C ARG A 80 -13.04 12.29 15.66
N PHE A 81 -11.76 12.13 15.99
CA PHE A 81 -11.13 10.84 16.20
C PHE A 81 -11.78 10.07 17.36
N GLN A 82 -11.99 10.70 18.50
CA GLN A 82 -12.64 10.08 19.65
C GLN A 82 -14.05 9.57 19.32
N LYS A 83 -14.83 10.34 18.54
CA LYS A 83 -16.15 9.90 18.06
C LYS A 83 -16.04 8.67 17.14
N ARG A 84 -15.09 8.66 16.21
CA ARG A 84 -14.81 7.50 15.33
C ARG A 84 -14.42 6.28 16.14
N LEU A 85 -13.53 6.44 17.12
CA LEU A 85 -13.10 5.36 18.01
C LEU A 85 -14.26 4.77 18.82
N ILE A 86 -15.14 5.61 19.38
CA ILE A 86 -16.33 5.12 20.11
C ILE A 86 -17.25 4.32 19.17
N ALA A 87 -17.47 4.81 17.95
CA ALA A 87 -18.29 4.11 16.97
C ALA A 87 -17.66 2.77 16.55
N ALA A 88 -16.34 2.74 16.31
CA ALA A 88 -15.61 1.52 15.96
C ALA A 88 -15.63 0.49 17.10
N LYS A 89 -15.38 0.92 18.35
CA LYS A 89 -15.50 0.06 19.54
C LYS A 89 -16.91 -0.53 19.69
N LYS A 90 -17.94 0.26 19.42
CA LYS A 90 -19.32 -0.21 19.45
C LYS A 90 -19.54 -1.35 18.44
N LYS A 91 -19.11 -1.17 17.19
CA LYS A 91 -19.22 -2.21 16.15
C LYS A 91 -18.46 -3.49 16.50
N LEU A 92 -17.24 -3.37 17.01
CA LEU A 92 -16.47 -4.53 17.50
C LEU A 92 -17.18 -5.22 18.67
N SER A 93 -17.83 -4.46 19.56
CA SER A 93 -18.63 -5.04 20.65
C SER A 93 -19.88 -5.75 20.15
N GLU A 94 -20.54 -5.23 19.11
CA GLU A 94 -21.67 -5.87 18.42
C GLU A 94 -21.24 -7.20 17.75
N MET A 95 -19.98 -7.31 17.33
CA MET A 95 -19.35 -8.54 16.82
C MET A 95 -18.70 -9.40 17.92
N GLU A 96 -18.96 -9.12 19.21
CA GLU A 96 -18.43 -9.85 20.36
C GLU A 96 -16.88 -9.88 20.48
N GLN A 97 -16.22 -8.85 19.94
CA GLN A 97 -14.76 -8.69 19.94
C GLN A 97 -14.27 -7.76 21.07
N GLN A 98 -14.91 -7.77 22.25
CA GLN A 98 -14.56 -6.84 23.34
C GLN A 98 -13.17 -7.11 23.92
N HIS A 99 -12.62 -8.32 23.74
CA HIS A 99 -11.31 -8.70 24.27
C HIS A 99 -10.17 -7.87 23.67
N VAL A 100 -10.32 -7.38 22.44
CA VAL A 100 -9.38 -6.46 21.78
C VAL A 100 -9.11 -5.22 22.64
N PHE A 101 -10.07 -4.80 23.47
CA PHE A 101 -9.94 -3.61 24.31
C PHE A 101 -9.11 -3.83 25.57
N HIS A 102 -8.72 -5.08 25.90
CA HIS A 102 -7.89 -5.35 27.07
C HIS A 102 -6.53 -4.65 26.98
N GLY A 103 -6.00 -4.46 25.77
CA GLY A 103 -4.75 -3.73 25.54
C GLY A 103 -4.68 -2.34 26.15
N PHE A 104 -5.81 -1.61 26.15
CA PHE A 104 -5.89 -0.27 26.74
C PHE A 104 -5.62 -0.24 28.25
N ARG A 105 -5.70 -1.38 28.94
CA ARG A 105 -5.44 -1.47 30.40
C ARG A 105 -3.98 -1.68 30.73
N PHE A 106 -3.19 -2.21 29.78
CA PHE A 106 -1.81 -2.66 30.03
C PHE A 106 -0.77 -1.84 29.28
N GLY A 107 -1.14 -1.18 28.19
CA GLY A 107 -0.21 -0.41 27.36
C GLY A 107 0.05 1.02 27.84
N GLU A 108 1.21 1.55 27.45
CA GLU A 108 1.56 2.97 27.57
C GLU A 108 0.73 3.85 26.63
N LYS A 109 0.89 5.18 26.71
CA LYS A 109 0.13 6.12 25.88
C LYS A 109 0.33 5.92 24.37
N SER A 110 1.56 5.65 23.93
CA SER A 110 1.89 5.39 22.53
C SER A 110 1.24 4.10 22.03
N GLN A 111 1.36 3.03 22.81
CA GLN A 111 0.75 1.73 22.55
C GLN A 111 -0.79 1.79 22.52
N ALA A 112 -1.38 2.53 23.45
CA ALA A 112 -2.82 2.78 23.45
C ALA A 112 -3.27 3.61 22.24
N SER A 113 -2.44 4.55 21.76
CA SER A 113 -2.72 5.28 20.52
C SER A 113 -2.70 4.34 19.32
N LEU A 114 -1.67 3.49 19.20
CA LEU A 114 -1.55 2.51 18.13
C LEU A 114 -2.78 1.59 18.04
N LEU A 115 -3.20 1.03 19.18
CA LEU A 115 -4.40 0.19 19.24
C LEU A 115 -5.67 0.97 18.85
N ALA A 116 -5.78 2.25 19.26
CA ALA A 116 -6.91 3.08 18.89
C ALA A 116 -6.94 3.37 17.38
N ASP A 117 -5.79 3.63 16.77
CA ASP A 117 -5.66 3.87 15.34
C ASP A 117 -6.05 2.61 14.55
N GLN A 118 -5.56 1.44 14.95
CA GLN A 118 -5.93 0.15 14.35
C GLN A 118 -7.43 -0.15 14.48
N ILE A 119 -8.03 0.08 15.65
CA ILE A 119 -9.48 -0.13 15.83
C ILE A 119 -10.29 0.78 14.91
N VAL A 120 -9.85 2.02 14.70
CA VAL A 120 -10.54 2.98 13.82
C VAL A 120 -10.36 2.61 12.35
N SER A 121 -9.20 2.06 11.96
CA SER A 121 -8.92 1.69 10.57
C SER A 121 -9.59 0.39 10.12
N VAL A 122 -9.92 -0.52 11.04
CA VAL A 122 -10.59 -1.80 10.69
C VAL A 122 -11.89 -1.55 9.91
N ASN A 123 -11.95 -2.12 8.70
CA ASN A 123 -13.15 -2.11 7.88
C ASN A 123 -14.22 -3.05 8.46
N SER A 124 -14.99 -2.54 9.42
CA SER A 124 -16.04 -3.28 10.14
C SER A 124 -17.06 -3.98 9.23
N LYS A 125 -17.36 -3.43 8.04
CA LYS A 125 -18.33 -4.03 7.11
C LYS A 125 -17.75 -5.29 6.47
N LEU A 126 -16.51 -5.19 5.98
CA LEU A 126 -15.81 -6.33 5.40
C LEU A 126 -15.51 -7.39 6.46
N LEU A 127 -15.12 -7.00 7.67
CA LEU A 127 -14.89 -7.93 8.77
C LEU A 127 -16.15 -8.74 9.10
N GLN A 128 -17.30 -8.08 9.22
CA GLN A 128 -18.56 -8.76 9.49
C GLN A 128 -18.89 -9.77 8.38
N GLN A 129 -18.78 -9.35 7.12
CA GLN A 129 -19.01 -10.20 5.96
C GLN A 129 -18.01 -11.37 5.88
N ALA A 130 -16.76 -11.16 6.28
CA ALA A 130 -15.76 -12.21 6.36
C ALA A 130 -16.14 -13.24 7.42
N LEU A 131 -16.50 -12.80 8.64
CA LEU A 131 -16.92 -13.68 9.73
C LEU A 131 -18.15 -14.54 9.34
N GLU A 132 -19.13 -13.96 8.66
CA GLU A 132 -20.31 -14.67 8.16
C GLU A 132 -19.95 -15.72 7.09
N ASN A 133 -19.00 -15.41 6.21
CA ASN A 133 -18.56 -16.31 5.13
C ASN A 133 -17.62 -17.42 5.59
N VAL A 134 -16.86 -17.23 6.68
CA VAL A 134 -15.94 -18.24 7.23
C VAL A 134 -16.70 -19.53 7.59
N GLU A 135 -17.97 -19.40 8.02
CA GLU A 135 -18.83 -20.54 8.34
C GLU A 135 -19.30 -21.31 7.08
N ILE A 136 -19.20 -20.72 5.88
CA ILE A 136 -19.67 -21.29 4.61
C ILE A 136 -18.53 -22.05 3.93
N ALA A 137 -18.53 -23.38 4.06
CA ALA A 137 -17.60 -24.26 3.35
C ALA A 137 -17.69 -24.03 1.83
N SER A 138 -16.67 -23.38 1.26
CA SER A 138 -16.65 -23.01 -0.16
C SER A 138 -15.34 -23.41 -0.80
N LYS A 139 -15.42 -24.16 -1.91
CA LYS A 139 -14.24 -24.47 -2.73
C LYS A 139 -13.74 -23.18 -3.35
N ARG A 140 -12.45 -22.87 -3.19
CA ARG A 140 -11.78 -21.83 -4.00
C ARG A 140 -11.65 -22.35 -5.43
N TRP A 141 -12.22 -21.61 -6.37
CA TRP A 141 -12.13 -21.94 -7.80
C TRP A 141 -10.88 -21.31 -8.38
N THR A 142 -10.16 -22.05 -9.22
CA THR A 142 -9.12 -21.44 -10.06
C THR A 142 -9.76 -20.69 -11.23
N ILE A 143 -9.04 -19.70 -11.78
CA ILE A 143 -9.49 -18.94 -12.96
C ILE A 143 -9.76 -19.91 -14.12
N THR A 144 -8.90 -20.91 -14.32
CA THR A 144 -9.03 -21.91 -15.38
C THR A 144 -10.25 -22.81 -15.19
N GLU A 145 -10.52 -23.30 -13.97
CA GLU A 145 -11.74 -24.05 -13.65
C GLU A 145 -13.01 -23.20 -13.89
N SER A 146 -12.99 -21.93 -13.49
CA SER A 146 -14.11 -20.99 -13.66
C SER A 146 -14.40 -20.68 -15.14
N LEU A 147 -13.35 -20.57 -15.96
CA LEU A 147 -13.46 -20.29 -17.39
C LEU A 147 -13.79 -21.52 -18.23
N ALA A 148 -13.48 -22.74 -17.77
CA ALA A 148 -13.77 -23.98 -18.47
C ALA A 148 -15.25 -24.38 -18.37
N GLY A 149 -15.92 -24.04 -17.27
CA GLY A 149 -17.32 -24.41 -17.02
C GLY A 149 -18.38 -23.42 -17.52
N THR A 150 -18.00 -22.23 -17.99
CA THR A 150 -18.95 -21.14 -18.25
C THR A 150 -19.14 -20.85 -19.74
N LYS A 151 -20.40 -20.82 -20.21
CA LYS A 151 -20.80 -20.32 -21.55
C LYS A 151 -20.58 -18.80 -21.73
N LEU A 152 -19.98 -18.14 -20.72
CA LEU A 152 -19.80 -16.69 -20.65
C LEU A 152 -18.56 -16.22 -21.45
N VAL A 153 -17.59 -17.12 -21.69
CA VAL A 153 -16.36 -16.78 -22.41
C VAL A 153 -16.61 -16.85 -23.92
N ARG A 154 -17.07 -15.75 -24.50
CA ARG A 154 -17.44 -15.69 -25.93
C ARG A 154 -16.29 -15.33 -26.87
N ASN A 155 -15.31 -14.55 -26.40
CA ASN A 155 -14.27 -13.96 -27.26
C ASN A 155 -12.88 -14.24 -26.67
N ARG A 156 -12.19 -15.26 -27.20
CA ARG A 156 -10.81 -15.59 -26.82
C ARG A 156 -9.87 -15.15 -27.94
N LEU A 157 -8.77 -14.50 -27.56
CA LEU A 157 -7.68 -14.16 -28.45
C LEU A 157 -6.39 -14.75 -27.87
N ARG A 158 -5.74 -15.63 -28.64
CA ARG A 158 -4.43 -16.18 -28.29
C ARG A 158 -3.37 -15.37 -29.01
N ILE A 159 -2.39 -14.87 -28.25
CA ILE A 159 -1.29 -14.06 -28.77
C ILE A 159 0.05 -14.66 -28.35
N SER A 160 1.08 -14.44 -29.18
CA SER A 160 2.46 -14.79 -28.83
C SER A 160 2.99 -13.81 -27.79
N GLU A 161 3.90 -14.27 -26.92
CA GLU A 161 4.53 -13.40 -25.92
C GLU A 161 5.25 -12.19 -26.52
N LYS A 162 5.72 -12.33 -27.77
CA LYS A 162 6.41 -11.27 -28.51
C LYS A 162 5.52 -10.08 -28.87
N CYS A 163 4.21 -10.20 -28.69
CA CYS A 163 3.20 -9.18 -29.02
C CYS A 163 2.73 -8.37 -27.79
N PHE A 164 3.33 -8.60 -26.61
CA PHE A 164 2.92 -7.88 -25.39
C PHE A 164 3.50 -6.46 -25.29
N THR A 165 4.41 -6.05 -26.19
CA THR A 165 4.96 -4.68 -26.15
C THR A 165 4.03 -3.67 -26.85
N PRO A 166 3.85 -2.47 -26.30
CA PRO A 166 3.04 -1.40 -26.89
C PRO A 166 3.66 -0.82 -28.18
N SER A 167 4.88 -1.22 -28.53
CA SER A 167 5.62 -0.83 -29.75
C SER A 167 5.68 -1.92 -30.83
N THR A 168 4.92 -3.02 -30.70
CA THR A 168 4.96 -4.12 -31.68
C THR A 168 4.54 -3.65 -33.08
N SER A 169 5.33 -4.00 -34.11
CA SER A 169 5.09 -3.61 -35.51
C SER A 169 3.89 -4.35 -36.14
N GLU A 170 3.28 -3.73 -37.16
CA GLU A 170 2.16 -4.28 -37.93
C GLU A 170 2.46 -5.69 -38.47
N GLU A 171 3.68 -5.92 -38.96
CA GLU A 171 4.13 -7.24 -39.44
C GLU A 171 4.04 -8.36 -38.39
N LYS A 172 4.24 -8.04 -37.10
CA LYS A 172 4.21 -9.01 -36.00
C LYS A 172 2.80 -9.20 -35.43
N LEU A 173 1.96 -8.18 -35.51
CA LEU A 173 0.60 -8.22 -34.99
C LEU A 173 -0.44 -8.73 -36.00
N GLY A 174 -0.15 -8.58 -37.29
CA GLY A 174 -1.04 -8.95 -38.38
C GLY A 174 -2.44 -8.33 -38.20
N THR A 175 -3.47 -9.16 -38.22
CA THR A 175 -4.87 -8.74 -38.08
C THR A 175 -5.19 -8.02 -36.76
N ASN A 176 -4.39 -8.24 -35.72
CA ASN A 176 -4.61 -7.62 -34.40
C ASN A 176 -4.12 -6.17 -34.34
N PHE A 177 -3.40 -5.67 -35.35
CA PHE A 177 -2.87 -4.30 -35.37
C PHE A 177 -3.96 -3.25 -35.18
N THR A 178 -5.12 -3.47 -35.80
CA THR A 178 -6.30 -2.61 -35.66
C THR A 178 -6.81 -2.51 -34.21
N LEU A 179 -6.68 -3.58 -33.41
CA LEU A 179 -7.03 -3.58 -32.00
C LEU A 179 -6.05 -2.71 -31.20
N GLN A 180 -4.75 -2.83 -31.49
CA GLN A 180 -3.73 -2.03 -30.82
C GLN A 180 -3.88 -0.55 -31.15
N GLU A 181 -4.15 -0.18 -32.40
CA GLU A 181 -4.40 1.22 -32.78
C GLU A 181 -5.59 1.81 -32.02
N LYS A 182 -6.72 1.09 -31.99
CA LYS A 182 -7.91 1.52 -31.21
C LYS A 182 -7.57 1.70 -29.73
N ALA A 183 -6.81 0.76 -29.16
CA ALA A 183 -6.39 0.84 -27.76
C ALA A 183 -5.50 2.06 -27.49
N LEU A 184 -4.50 2.32 -28.35
CA LEU A 184 -3.62 3.49 -28.22
C LEU A 184 -4.39 4.81 -28.39
N GLN A 185 -5.40 4.86 -29.26
CA GLN A 185 -6.29 6.02 -29.38
C GLN A 185 -7.12 6.28 -28.12
N LEU A 186 -7.53 5.23 -27.41
CA LEU A 186 -8.24 5.37 -26.12
C LEU A 186 -7.29 5.87 -25.03
N ILE A 187 -6.09 5.30 -24.96
CA ILE A 187 -5.05 5.69 -24.01
C ILE A 187 -4.66 7.16 -24.22
N SER A 188 -4.43 7.59 -25.46
CA SER A 188 -4.04 8.98 -25.78
C SER A 188 -5.13 10.00 -25.47
N LYS A 189 -6.41 9.58 -25.48
CA LYS A 189 -7.56 10.41 -25.08
C LYS A 189 -7.83 10.40 -23.57
N GLY A 190 -6.98 9.74 -22.77
CA GLY A 190 -7.16 9.63 -21.31
C GLY A 190 -8.36 8.77 -20.89
N LYS A 191 -8.80 7.83 -21.75
CA LYS A 191 -9.98 6.98 -21.50
C LYS A 191 -9.71 5.77 -20.61
N VAL A 192 -8.48 5.60 -20.14
CA VAL A 192 -8.03 4.42 -19.42
C VAL A 192 -7.35 4.86 -18.14
N ALA A 193 -7.64 4.18 -17.03
CA ALA A 193 -6.90 4.27 -15.79
C ALA A 193 -6.22 2.93 -15.48
N VAL A 194 -5.05 3.00 -14.84
CA VAL A 194 -4.28 1.82 -14.44
C VAL A 194 -4.22 1.75 -12.92
N VAL A 195 -4.48 0.57 -12.38
CA VAL A 195 -4.35 0.23 -10.97
C VAL A 195 -3.27 -0.82 -10.84
N LEU A 196 -2.19 -0.49 -10.14
CA LEU A 196 -1.09 -1.41 -9.86
C LEU A 196 -1.17 -1.84 -8.38
N ASP A 197 -1.46 -3.11 -8.17
CA ASP A 197 -1.49 -3.72 -6.85
C ASP A 197 -0.16 -4.41 -6.55
N MET A 198 0.61 -3.78 -5.65
CA MET A 198 1.95 -4.18 -5.23
C MET A 198 1.96 -4.80 -3.82
N SER A 199 0.80 -5.23 -3.31
CA SER A 199 0.66 -5.79 -1.95
C SER A 199 1.40 -7.13 -1.73
N ASP A 200 1.48 -7.99 -2.74
CA ASP A 200 1.82 -9.42 -2.55
C ASP A 200 3.33 -9.75 -2.66
N HIS A 201 4.20 -8.74 -2.64
CA HIS A 201 5.63 -8.94 -2.95
C HIS A 201 6.49 -9.37 -1.75
N LYS A 202 6.13 -8.98 -0.53
CA LYS A 202 6.90 -9.30 0.69
C LYS A 202 6.66 -10.70 1.27
N ASN A 203 5.50 -11.32 1.01
CA ASN A 203 5.15 -12.61 1.62
C ASN A 203 5.86 -13.80 0.95
N ARG A 204 6.27 -13.67 -0.31
CA ARG A 204 6.89 -14.76 -1.09
C ARG A 204 8.25 -15.24 -0.55
N GLY A 205 8.95 -14.44 0.24
CA GLY A 205 10.26 -14.80 0.82
C GLY A 205 10.21 -15.26 2.29
N LYS A 206 9.08 -15.08 2.98
CA LYS A 206 8.90 -15.45 4.40
C LYS A 206 7.97 -16.64 4.59
N GLU A 207 7.33 -17.12 3.53
CA GLU A 207 6.35 -18.23 3.59
C GLU A 207 6.97 -19.63 3.72
N TYR A 208 8.30 -19.79 3.65
CA TYR A 208 8.94 -21.12 3.77
C TYR A 208 10.17 -21.19 4.68
N ASP A 209 10.64 -20.08 5.27
CA ASP A 209 11.84 -20.14 6.10
C ASP A 209 11.70 -19.33 7.38
N LEU A 210 11.18 -19.99 8.42
CA LEU A 210 11.16 -19.54 9.80
C LEU A 210 12.54 -19.63 10.47
N SER A 211 13.62 -19.87 9.70
CA SER A 211 14.94 -20.14 10.27
C SER A 211 16.09 -19.33 9.66
N LEU A 212 15.93 -18.04 9.38
CA LEU A 212 17.10 -17.15 9.30
C LEU A 212 16.79 -15.67 9.53
N SER A 213 16.57 -15.30 10.79
CA SER A 213 16.84 -13.94 11.24
C SER A 213 18.36 -13.70 11.30
N SER A 214 18.96 -13.22 10.21
CA SER A 214 20.15 -12.37 10.32
C SER A 214 20.43 -11.59 9.02
N SER A 215 20.50 -10.27 9.19
CA SER A 215 21.34 -9.33 8.42
C SER A 215 21.38 -9.47 6.89
N THR A 216 20.62 -8.61 6.20
CA THR A 216 21.16 -7.69 5.18
C THR A 216 20.07 -6.70 4.78
N SER A 217 20.44 -5.42 4.69
CA SER A 217 19.60 -4.29 4.27
C SER A 217 18.96 -4.54 2.89
N ARG A 218 17.66 -4.82 2.84
CA ARG A 218 16.83 -4.91 1.62
C ARG A 218 16.00 -3.63 1.37
N GLU A 219 16.55 -2.46 1.67
CA GLU A 219 15.78 -1.20 1.57
C GLU A 219 15.51 -0.73 0.13
N ASN A 220 16.08 -1.33 -0.93
CA ASN A 220 16.07 -0.70 -2.27
C ASN A 220 15.80 -1.62 -3.47
N SER A 221 15.51 -2.92 -3.32
CA SER A 221 15.42 -3.80 -4.49
C SER A 221 14.13 -3.62 -5.30
N GLU A 222 13.01 -3.28 -4.67
CA GLU A 222 11.68 -3.41 -5.28
C GLU A 222 11.14 -2.08 -5.82
N THR A 223 11.45 -0.97 -5.15
CA THR A 223 11.36 0.36 -5.76
C THR A 223 12.20 0.44 -7.02
N SER A 224 13.33 -0.29 -7.07
CA SER A 224 14.17 -0.39 -8.27
C SER A 224 13.48 -1.15 -9.40
N SER A 225 12.79 -2.26 -9.14
CA SER A 225 12.02 -2.97 -10.18
C SER A 225 10.85 -2.14 -10.72
N LEU A 226 10.08 -1.49 -9.85
CA LEU A 226 9.03 -0.55 -10.26
C LEU A 226 9.59 0.63 -11.04
N GLN A 227 10.70 1.21 -10.59
CA GLN A 227 11.37 2.30 -11.29
C GLN A 227 11.85 1.85 -12.67
N MET A 228 12.46 0.67 -12.79
CA MET A 228 12.89 0.11 -14.08
C MET A 228 11.70 -0.06 -15.03
N LEU A 229 10.58 -0.58 -14.52
CA LEU A 229 9.36 -0.76 -15.29
C LEU A 229 8.75 0.58 -15.75
N LEU A 230 8.63 1.56 -14.85
CA LEU A 230 8.06 2.87 -15.16
C LEU A 230 8.99 3.73 -16.03
N CYS A 231 10.29 3.46 -16.04
CA CYS A 231 11.23 4.12 -16.96
C CYS A 231 11.28 3.47 -18.35
N ASP A 232 10.73 2.27 -18.51
CA ASP A 232 10.78 1.52 -19.75
C ASP A 232 9.51 1.73 -20.60
N ASP A 233 9.59 2.67 -21.52
CA ASP A 233 8.52 3.00 -22.47
C ASP A 233 8.21 1.87 -23.48
N GLU A 234 9.05 0.82 -23.55
CA GLU A 234 8.79 -0.38 -24.36
C GLU A 234 8.07 -1.48 -23.57
N ARG A 235 8.10 -1.45 -22.23
CA ARG A 235 7.42 -2.43 -21.37
C ARG A 235 6.18 -1.90 -20.68
N PHE A 236 6.03 -0.58 -20.61
CA PHE A 236 4.88 0.07 -20.03
C PHE A 236 4.29 1.13 -20.96
N VAL A 237 3.28 1.88 -20.49
CA VAL A 237 2.66 2.95 -21.27
C VAL A 237 3.71 4.03 -21.60
N LYS A 238 3.81 4.41 -22.87
CA LYS A 238 4.75 5.44 -23.35
C LYS A 238 4.59 6.76 -22.59
N ALA A 239 5.70 7.45 -22.34
CA ALA A 239 5.71 8.71 -21.59
C ALA A 239 4.75 9.77 -22.15
N GLU A 240 4.56 9.82 -23.48
CA GLU A 240 3.66 10.76 -24.16
C GLU A 240 2.19 10.66 -23.72
N TYR A 241 1.74 9.49 -23.23
CA TYR A 241 0.35 9.29 -22.80
C TYR A 241 0.15 9.39 -21.29
N ARG A 242 1.23 9.37 -20.50
CA ARG A 242 1.15 9.27 -19.03
C ARG A 242 0.50 10.50 -18.38
N SER A 243 0.67 11.68 -18.95
CA SER A 243 0.07 12.93 -18.45
C SER A 243 -1.47 12.90 -18.43
N SER A 244 -2.06 12.10 -19.32
CA SER A 244 -3.51 11.98 -19.47
C SER A 244 -4.08 10.72 -18.80
N MET A 245 -3.22 9.80 -18.34
CA MET A 245 -3.61 8.50 -17.82
C MET A 245 -3.60 8.51 -16.28
N PRO A 246 -4.76 8.33 -15.62
CA PRO A 246 -4.78 8.23 -14.17
C PRO A 246 -4.15 6.92 -13.67
N LEU A 247 -3.42 6.99 -12.55
CA LEU A 247 -2.67 5.88 -11.97
C LEU A 247 -3.02 5.71 -10.49
N VAL A 248 -3.42 4.51 -10.09
CA VAL A 248 -3.64 4.13 -8.69
C VAL A 248 -2.60 3.09 -8.30
N LEU A 249 -1.90 3.33 -7.21
CA LEU A 249 -0.86 2.46 -6.66
C LEU A 249 -1.33 1.94 -5.31
N ILE A 250 -1.35 0.63 -5.13
CA ILE A 250 -1.72 -0.02 -3.87
C ILE A 250 -0.47 -0.72 -3.30
N SER A 251 -0.13 -0.45 -2.04
CA SER A 251 1.00 -1.10 -1.36
C SER A 251 0.77 -1.27 0.14
N PRO A 252 1.63 -2.04 0.82
CA PRO A 252 1.70 -2.04 2.28
C PRO A 252 1.97 -0.64 2.86
N ALA A 253 1.46 -0.38 4.06
CA ALA A 253 1.50 0.93 4.72
C ALA A 253 2.93 1.47 4.90
N ASP A 254 3.89 0.59 5.20
CA ASP A 254 5.30 0.90 5.41
C ASP A 254 6.03 1.31 4.12
N GLU A 255 5.46 1.03 2.94
CA GLU A 255 6.05 1.36 1.64
C GLU A 255 5.48 2.64 1.00
N ILE A 256 4.31 3.11 1.45
CA ILE A 256 3.63 4.28 0.87
C ILE A 256 4.53 5.51 0.86
N ILE A 257 5.28 5.75 1.93
CA ILE A 257 6.17 6.91 2.04
C ILE A 257 7.33 6.80 1.02
N SER A 258 7.94 5.63 0.91
CA SER A 258 9.02 5.35 -0.03
C SER A 258 8.56 5.49 -1.48
N MET A 259 7.35 4.99 -1.81
CA MET A 259 6.77 5.16 -3.14
C MET A 259 6.48 6.62 -3.47
N LYS A 260 5.90 7.39 -2.55
CA LYS A 260 5.66 8.84 -2.75
C LYS A 260 6.98 9.58 -3.03
N LYS A 261 8.03 9.23 -2.29
CA LYS A 261 9.38 9.80 -2.50
C LYS A 261 9.93 9.42 -3.87
N LEU A 262 9.81 8.15 -4.27
CA LEU A 262 10.25 7.66 -5.57
C LEU A 262 9.55 8.40 -6.73
N PHE A 263 8.24 8.59 -6.65
CA PHE A 263 7.49 9.34 -7.67
C PHE A 263 7.91 10.81 -7.68
N SER A 264 8.00 11.44 -6.51
CA SER A 264 8.39 12.85 -6.42
C SER A 264 9.81 13.11 -6.97
N SER A 265 10.77 12.21 -6.69
CA SER A 265 12.15 12.37 -7.17
C SER A 265 12.33 12.14 -8.67
N ASN A 266 11.38 11.48 -9.32
CA ASN A 266 11.42 11.14 -10.74
C ASN A 266 10.36 11.91 -11.57
N ASN A 267 9.92 13.09 -11.09
CA ASN A 267 8.89 13.91 -11.75
C ASN A 267 7.63 13.10 -12.12
N TYR A 268 7.20 12.23 -11.19
CA TYR A 268 6.07 11.32 -11.33
C TYR A 268 6.14 10.44 -12.58
N PHE A 269 7.32 10.18 -13.14
CA PHE A 269 7.52 9.37 -14.35
C PHE A 269 6.71 9.84 -15.57
N GLY A 270 6.36 11.14 -15.62
CA GLY A 270 5.54 11.74 -16.67
C GLY A 270 4.03 11.67 -16.43
N PHE A 271 3.59 11.09 -15.32
CA PHE A 271 2.20 11.16 -14.86
C PHE A 271 1.87 12.54 -14.31
N ASP A 272 0.60 12.95 -14.45
CA ASP A 272 0.06 14.13 -13.77
C ASP A 272 -0.06 13.84 -12.26
N PRO A 273 0.64 14.56 -11.37
CA PRO A 273 0.61 14.32 -9.93
C PRO A 273 -0.80 14.35 -9.33
N GLU A 274 -1.72 15.13 -9.91
CA GLU A 274 -3.11 15.23 -9.45
C GLU A 274 -3.94 13.98 -9.80
N LYS A 275 -3.45 13.15 -10.72
CA LYS A 275 -4.08 11.90 -11.18
C LYS A 275 -3.34 10.65 -10.71
N VAL A 276 -2.45 10.79 -9.71
CA VAL A 276 -1.76 9.66 -9.07
C VAL A 276 -2.25 9.49 -7.64
N TRP A 277 -2.84 8.33 -7.34
CA TRP A 277 -3.28 7.96 -6.00
C TRP A 277 -2.39 6.89 -5.41
N PHE A 278 -2.03 7.05 -4.14
CA PHE A 278 -1.33 6.06 -3.34
C PHE A 278 -2.27 5.57 -2.25
N LEU A 279 -2.63 4.29 -2.30
CA LEU A 279 -3.57 3.65 -1.38
C LEU A 279 -2.85 2.59 -0.56
N GLU A 280 -3.14 2.56 0.73
CA GLU A 280 -2.74 1.45 1.60
C GLU A 280 -3.56 0.22 1.24
N GLU A 281 -2.93 -0.95 1.21
CA GLU A 281 -3.62 -2.23 1.02
C GLU A 281 -4.72 -2.44 2.06
N GLU A 282 -5.85 -3.03 1.65
CA GLU A 282 -6.92 -3.36 2.60
C GLU A 282 -6.53 -4.59 3.43
N ARG A 283 -6.56 -4.44 4.75
CA ARG A 283 -6.21 -5.50 5.71
C ARG A 283 -7.38 -5.78 6.65
N LEU A 284 -7.60 -7.06 6.94
CA LEU A 284 -8.56 -7.49 7.94
C LEU A 284 -7.88 -8.14 9.14
N PRO A 285 -8.47 -8.04 10.34
CA PRO A 285 -8.05 -8.83 11.49
C PRO A 285 -8.06 -10.33 11.19
N VAL A 286 -6.99 -11.03 11.58
CA VAL A 286 -6.92 -12.49 11.58
C VAL A 286 -7.78 -13.01 12.71
N VAL A 287 -8.51 -14.09 12.48
CA VAL A 287 -9.42 -14.66 13.48
C VAL A 287 -9.06 -16.11 13.82
N GLY A 288 -9.20 -16.49 15.09
CA GLY A 288 -8.93 -17.84 15.54
C GLY A 288 -9.88 -18.86 14.92
N SER A 289 -9.37 -20.05 14.61
CA SER A 289 -10.17 -21.16 14.09
C SER A 289 -11.03 -21.83 15.17
N LEU A 290 -10.59 -21.71 16.44
CA LEU A 290 -11.37 -22.12 17.59
C LEU A 290 -12.65 -21.28 17.68
N PHE A 291 -13.77 -21.94 17.47
CA PHE A 291 -15.10 -21.35 17.59
C PHE A 291 -15.51 -21.29 19.07
N GLU A 292 -14.78 -20.49 19.84
CA GLU A 292 -15.07 -20.28 21.26
C GLU A 292 -16.35 -19.46 21.40
N GLN A 293 -17.25 -19.89 22.29
CA GLN A 293 -18.48 -19.15 22.58
C GLN A 293 -19.33 -18.84 21.33
N ASN A 294 -19.30 -19.74 20.33
CA ASN A 294 -20.01 -19.60 19.05
C ASN A 294 -19.52 -18.48 18.12
N ARG A 295 -18.27 -18.01 18.24
CA ARG A 295 -17.70 -17.01 17.31
C ARG A 295 -16.19 -17.19 17.10
N HIS A 296 -15.69 -16.68 15.99
CA HIS A 296 -14.25 -16.52 15.76
C HIS A 296 -13.74 -15.24 16.43
N LYS A 297 -12.70 -15.35 17.25
CA LYS A 297 -12.10 -14.20 17.95
C LYS A 297 -10.95 -13.61 17.15
N ILE A 298 -10.87 -12.29 17.09
CA ILE A 298 -9.71 -11.56 16.55
C ILE A 298 -8.45 -11.96 17.33
N LEU A 299 -7.40 -12.34 16.62
CA LEU A 299 -6.10 -12.60 17.22
C LEU A 299 -5.33 -11.31 17.43
N MET A 300 -4.57 -11.26 18.53
CA MET A 300 -3.73 -10.12 18.87
C MET A 300 -2.27 -10.48 18.60
N LYS A 301 -1.52 -9.62 17.91
CA LYS A 301 -0.08 -9.80 17.70
C LYS A 301 0.71 -9.45 18.96
N SER A 302 0.26 -8.42 19.67
CA SER A 302 0.73 -8.04 21.00
C SER A 302 -0.46 -7.50 21.80
N PRO A 303 -0.32 -7.23 23.11
CA PRO A 303 -1.45 -6.72 23.91
C PRO A 303 -2.12 -5.46 23.32
N TRP A 304 -1.38 -4.66 22.55
CA TRP A 304 -1.81 -3.39 21.95
C TRP A 304 -1.74 -3.37 20.42
N GLU A 305 -1.59 -4.53 19.77
CA GLU A 305 -1.51 -4.63 18.32
C GLU A 305 -2.40 -5.77 17.81
N ILE A 306 -3.36 -5.44 16.95
CA ILE A 306 -4.24 -6.42 16.30
C ILE A 306 -3.42 -7.19 15.26
N LEU A 307 -3.54 -8.51 15.22
CA LEU A 307 -2.97 -9.30 14.14
C LEU A 307 -3.84 -9.12 12.88
N GLN A 308 -3.26 -8.63 11.79
CA GLN A 308 -3.97 -8.36 10.55
C GLN A 308 -3.28 -9.03 9.37
N SER A 309 -4.06 -9.42 8.37
CA SER A 309 -3.59 -9.95 7.08
C SER A 309 -4.23 -9.17 5.93
N PRO A 310 -3.56 -9.04 4.77
CA PRO A 310 -4.19 -8.52 3.57
C PRO A 310 -5.47 -9.29 3.21
N VAL A 311 -6.47 -8.59 2.69
CA VAL A 311 -7.74 -9.18 2.21
C VAL A 311 -7.54 -10.08 0.97
N GLY A 312 -6.40 -9.92 0.30
CA GLY A 312 -6.09 -10.54 -0.99
C GLY A 312 -6.55 -9.67 -2.16
N SER A 313 -6.37 -10.17 -3.37
CA SER A 313 -6.55 -9.43 -4.63
C SER A 313 -7.93 -8.80 -4.84
N GLY A 314 -8.98 -9.35 -4.22
CA GLY A 314 -10.33 -8.77 -4.24
C GLY A 314 -10.43 -7.44 -3.48
N GLY A 315 -9.47 -7.14 -2.59
CA GLY A 315 -9.40 -5.91 -1.81
C GLY A 315 -9.33 -4.64 -2.67
N VAL A 316 -8.83 -4.73 -3.90
CA VAL A 316 -8.81 -3.61 -4.87
C VAL A 316 -10.21 -3.01 -5.06
N ILE A 317 -11.27 -3.84 -5.09
CA ILE A 317 -12.63 -3.34 -5.28
C ILE A 317 -13.10 -2.55 -4.05
N SER A 318 -12.71 -2.97 -2.84
CA SER A 318 -12.96 -2.21 -1.61
C SER A 318 -12.27 -0.84 -1.66
N LEU A 319 -10.98 -0.85 -2.00
CA LEU A 319 -10.15 0.34 -2.06
C LEU A 319 -10.65 1.33 -3.11
N LEU A 320 -11.04 0.87 -4.30
CA LEU A 320 -11.61 1.73 -5.32
C LEU A 320 -12.99 2.29 -4.96
N SER A 321 -13.74 1.62 -4.08
CA SER A 321 -14.98 2.16 -3.52
C SER A 321 -14.73 3.22 -2.45
N SER A 322 -13.51 3.34 -1.93
CA SER A 322 -13.15 4.38 -0.98
C SER A 322 -12.93 5.72 -1.69
N ASP A 323 -13.14 6.82 -0.98
CA ASP A 323 -12.82 8.19 -1.41
C ASP A 323 -13.31 8.61 -2.82
N ASN A 324 -14.41 8.02 -3.28
CA ASN A 324 -15.04 8.29 -4.58
C ASN A 324 -14.05 8.17 -5.77
N ILE A 325 -13.07 7.26 -5.68
CA ILE A 325 -12.03 7.12 -6.72
C ILE A 325 -12.68 6.78 -8.06
N VAL A 326 -13.58 5.80 -8.10
CA VAL A 326 -14.28 5.40 -9.33
C VAL A 326 -15.12 6.54 -9.90
N GLU A 327 -15.78 7.33 -9.06
CA GLU A 327 -16.52 8.52 -9.49
C GLU A 327 -15.60 9.60 -10.05
N ASN A 328 -14.45 9.85 -9.41
CA ASN A 328 -13.44 10.80 -9.87
C ASN A 328 -12.86 10.35 -11.23
N LEU A 329 -12.57 9.07 -11.40
CA LEU A 329 -12.11 8.52 -12.69
C LEU A 329 -13.17 8.72 -13.78
N ALA A 330 -14.44 8.45 -13.47
CA ALA A 330 -15.53 8.66 -14.41
C ALA A 330 -15.71 10.14 -14.80
N GLN A 331 -15.56 11.07 -13.85
CA GLN A 331 -15.58 12.52 -14.11
C GLN A 331 -14.41 12.95 -15.00
N ASN A 332 -13.26 12.29 -14.86
CA ASN A 332 -12.09 12.48 -15.71
C ASN A 332 -12.19 11.73 -17.06
N SER A 333 -13.42 11.40 -17.51
CA SER A 333 -13.69 10.77 -18.80
C SER A 333 -13.08 9.37 -18.98
N VAL A 334 -12.67 8.70 -17.90
CA VAL A 334 -12.18 7.31 -17.96
C VAL A 334 -13.35 6.36 -18.25
N GLU A 335 -13.15 5.49 -19.24
CA GLU A 335 -14.10 4.47 -19.69
C GLU A 335 -13.67 3.06 -19.26
N TYR A 336 -12.37 2.83 -19.04
CA TYR A 336 -11.82 1.54 -18.68
C TYR A 336 -10.83 1.63 -17.52
N ILE A 337 -10.87 0.66 -16.61
CA ILE A 337 -9.93 0.51 -15.50
C ILE A 337 -9.20 -0.82 -15.63
N GLN A 338 -7.89 -0.76 -15.81
CA GLN A 338 -7.03 -1.94 -15.83
C GLN A 338 -6.43 -2.16 -14.44
N VAL A 339 -6.67 -3.34 -13.86
CA VAL A 339 -6.10 -3.76 -12.58
C VAL A 339 -5.06 -4.84 -12.83
N CYS A 340 -3.83 -4.58 -12.42
CA CYS A 340 -2.71 -5.50 -12.55
C CYS A 340 -2.07 -5.78 -11.19
N ASN A 341 -1.74 -7.04 -10.95
CA ASN A 341 -1.01 -7.52 -9.78
C ASN A 341 0.05 -8.53 -10.22
N GLY A 342 1.25 -8.44 -9.62
CA GLY A 342 2.39 -9.28 -9.97
C GLY A 342 3.23 -8.70 -11.11
N GLU A 343 4.56 -8.73 -10.95
CA GLU A 343 5.52 -8.10 -11.86
C GLU A 343 5.36 -8.54 -13.32
N ARG A 344 5.12 -9.85 -13.55
CA ARG A 344 4.86 -10.39 -14.89
C ARG A 344 3.66 -9.74 -15.58
N TYR A 345 2.57 -9.52 -14.86
CA TYR A 345 1.35 -8.95 -15.44
C TYR A 345 1.47 -7.45 -15.69
N ILE A 346 2.19 -6.75 -14.82
CA ILE A 346 2.42 -5.31 -14.97
C ILE A 346 3.37 -5.05 -16.15
N SER A 347 4.50 -5.77 -16.21
CA SER A 347 5.51 -5.65 -17.27
C SER A 347 5.07 -6.15 -18.65
N ARG A 348 4.00 -6.95 -18.70
CA ARG A 348 3.44 -7.51 -19.95
C ARG A 348 1.99 -7.06 -20.15
N SER A 349 1.64 -5.89 -19.63
CA SER A 349 0.32 -5.29 -19.83
C SER A 349 0.20 -4.79 -21.27
N SER A 350 -0.47 -5.56 -22.13
CA SER A 350 -0.61 -5.21 -23.55
C SER A 350 -1.86 -4.37 -23.82
N PRO A 351 -1.76 -3.29 -24.62
CA PRO A 351 -2.92 -2.56 -25.12
C PRO A 351 -3.91 -3.43 -25.90
N LEU A 352 -3.50 -4.60 -26.39
CA LEU A 352 -4.37 -5.52 -27.11
C LEU A 352 -5.60 -5.97 -26.32
N LEU A 353 -5.47 -6.14 -25.00
CA LEU A 353 -6.61 -6.51 -24.16
C LEU A 353 -7.69 -5.42 -24.21
N LEU A 354 -7.28 -4.16 -24.12
CA LEU A 354 -8.17 -3.00 -24.24
C LEU A 354 -8.83 -2.93 -25.61
N GLY A 355 -8.04 -3.11 -26.68
CA GLY A 355 -8.56 -3.12 -28.05
C GLY A 355 -9.62 -4.20 -28.25
N LEU A 356 -9.37 -5.41 -27.76
CA LEU A 356 -10.31 -6.52 -27.84
C LEU A 356 -11.59 -6.27 -27.04
N VAL A 357 -11.45 -5.78 -25.80
CA VAL A 357 -12.60 -5.47 -24.94
C VAL A 357 -13.46 -4.37 -25.54
N ASN A 358 -12.83 -3.33 -26.09
CA ASN A 358 -13.52 -2.25 -26.78
C ASN A 358 -14.25 -2.76 -28.05
N GLU A 359 -13.56 -3.52 -28.91
CA GLU A 359 -14.17 -4.03 -30.14
C GLU A 359 -15.35 -4.98 -29.87
N LYS A 360 -15.25 -5.79 -28.82
CA LYS A 360 -16.29 -6.76 -28.48
C LYS A 360 -17.35 -6.20 -27.53
N GLU A 361 -17.28 -4.91 -27.19
CA GLU A 361 -18.17 -4.24 -26.24
C GLU A 361 -18.29 -5.03 -24.92
N ALA A 362 -17.17 -5.60 -24.46
CA ALA A 362 -17.14 -6.46 -23.29
C ALA A 362 -17.11 -5.63 -21.99
N GLU A 363 -17.79 -6.13 -20.95
CA GLU A 363 -17.77 -5.51 -19.63
C GLU A 363 -16.48 -5.79 -18.85
N ILE A 364 -15.86 -6.95 -19.09
CA ILE A 364 -14.65 -7.44 -18.43
C ILE A 364 -13.74 -8.12 -19.45
N GLY A 365 -12.45 -7.80 -19.39
CA GLY A 365 -11.37 -8.54 -20.07
C GLY A 365 -10.42 -9.16 -19.04
N ILE A 366 -9.90 -10.33 -19.35
CA ILE A 366 -8.94 -11.04 -18.48
C ILE A 366 -7.77 -11.49 -19.34
N GLN A 367 -6.55 -11.19 -18.91
CA GLN A 367 -5.33 -11.69 -19.51
C GLN A 367 -4.81 -12.86 -18.67
N ILE A 368 -4.53 -13.97 -19.34
CA ILE A 368 -4.00 -15.21 -18.75
C ILE A 368 -2.78 -15.66 -19.55
N PHE A 369 -1.82 -16.30 -18.89
CA PHE A 369 -0.68 -16.93 -19.53
C PHE A 369 -0.86 -18.46 -19.52
N GLU A 370 -0.65 -19.11 -20.68
CA GLU A 370 -0.64 -20.57 -20.75
C GLU A 370 0.67 -21.09 -20.15
N HIS A 371 0.57 -22.00 -19.18
CA HIS A 371 1.68 -22.72 -18.55
C HIS A 371 2.82 -21.84 -17.99
N SER A 372 2.80 -21.62 -16.68
CA SER A 372 4.05 -21.63 -15.94
C SER A 372 3.90 -22.59 -14.77
N GLU A 373 4.80 -23.57 -14.73
CA GLU A 373 5.07 -24.39 -13.54
C GLU A 373 5.51 -23.49 -12.35
N ASP A 374 5.92 -22.26 -12.65
CA ASP A 374 6.04 -21.17 -11.69
C ASP A 374 4.66 -20.59 -11.34
N VAL A 375 4.29 -20.77 -10.09
CA VAL A 375 3.15 -20.17 -9.39
C VAL A 375 3.39 -18.67 -9.22
N GLU A 376 3.51 -17.92 -10.32
CA GLU A 376 3.34 -16.47 -10.29
C GLU A 376 1.83 -16.18 -10.23
N GLU A 377 1.23 -16.43 -9.06
CA GLU A 377 -0.03 -15.83 -8.64
C GLU A 377 0.04 -14.32 -8.84
N GLY A 378 -0.67 -13.88 -9.87
CA GLY A 378 -0.85 -12.50 -10.29
C GLY A 378 -1.99 -12.49 -11.30
N PHE A 379 -2.44 -11.30 -11.68
CA PHE A 379 -3.54 -11.17 -12.64
C PHE A 379 -3.48 -9.82 -13.36
N SER A 380 -4.10 -9.77 -14.54
CA SER A 380 -4.41 -8.53 -15.26
C SER A 380 -5.87 -8.62 -15.73
N MET A 381 -6.69 -7.72 -15.21
CA MET A 381 -8.11 -7.64 -15.52
C MET A 381 -8.46 -6.22 -15.96
N LEU A 382 -9.27 -6.10 -16.98
CA LEU A 382 -9.78 -4.84 -17.49
C LEU A 382 -11.28 -4.78 -17.24
N PHE A 383 -11.76 -3.70 -16.64
CA PHE A 383 -13.17 -3.48 -16.37
C PHE A 383 -13.64 -2.23 -17.11
N SER A 384 -14.85 -2.25 -17.66
CA SER A 384 -15.52 -0.99 -18.00
C SER A 384 -15.82 -0.20 -16.72
N ILE A 385 -15.83 1.14 -16.83
CA ILE A 385 -16.08 2.02 -15.70
C ILE A 385 -17.45 1.75 -15.06
N ASP A 386 -18.45 1.42 -15.88
CA ASP A 386 -19.80 1.09 -15.41
C ASP A 386 -19.84 -0.24 -14.66
N THR A 387 -19.08 -1.24 -15.12
CA THR A 387 -18.91 -2.49 -14.39
C THR A 387 -18.23 -2.24 -13.06
N MET A 388 -17.15 -1.46 -13.02
CA MET A 388 -16.48 -1.13 -11.75
C MET A 388 -17.43 -0.40 -10.77
N LYS A 389 -18.26 0.53 -11.26
CA LYS A 389 -19.33 1.17 -10.45
C LYS A 389 -20.36 0.15 -9.92
N LYS A 390 -20.75 -0.84 -10.73
CA LYS A 390 -21.64 -1.91 -10.27
C LYS A 390 -20.98 -2.75 -9.17
N LEU A 391 -19.71 -3.12 -9.33
CA LEU A 391 -18.97 -3.94 -8.36
C LEU A 391 -18.79 -3.22 -7.02
N THR A 392 -18.35 -1.96 -7.04
CA THR A 392 -18.18 -1.13 -5.83
C THR A 392 -19.49 -0.93 -5.06
N ARG A 393 -20.63 -0.77 -5.75
CA ARG A 393 -21.96 -0.70 -5.10
C ARG A 393 -22.43 -2.03 -4.51
N GLN A 394 -21.90 -3.16 -5.01
CA GLN A 394 -22.31 -4.51 -4.62
C GLN A 394 -21.23 -5.26 -3.84
N ILE A 395 -20.33 -4.55 -3.13
CA ILE A 395 -19.25 -5.14 -2.34
C ILE A 395 -19.75 -6.22 -1.36
N HIS A 396 -20.94 -6.04 -0.79
CA HIS A 396 -21.57 -6.98 0.14
C HIS A 396 -21.93 -8.35 -0.49
N LYS A 397 -21.87 -8.48 -1.82
CA LYS A 397 -22.13 -9.75 -2.52
C LYS A 397 -20.88 -10.60 -2.77
N PHE A 398 -19.69 -10.03 -2.59
CA PHE A 398 -18.46 -10.81 -2.75
C PHE A 398 -18.31 -11.80 -1.60
N GLN A 399 -17.87 -13.00 -1.91
CA GLN A 399 -17.67 -14.02 -0.90
C GLN A 399 -16.22 -14.00 -0.42
N PHE A 400 -16.02 -14.04 0.89
CA PHE A 400 -14.72 -14.30 1.48
C PHE A 400 -14.44 -15.81 1.52
N TYR A 401 -13.19 -16.19 1.26
CA TYR A 401 -12.72 -17.56 1.37
C TYR A 401 -11.73 -17.62 2.53
N ALA A 402 -12.09 -18.36 3.57
CA ALA A 402 -11.23 -18.55 4.73
C ALA A 402 -10.03 -19.46 4.36
N ILE A 403 -8.82 -19.05 4.71
CA ILE A 403 -7.60 -19.84 4.46
C ILE A 403 -6.98 -20.18 5.80
N ALA A 404 -7.00 -21.47 6.16
CA ALA A 404 -6.43 -21.90 7.43
C ALA A 404 -4.90 -21.69 7.42
N LYS A 405 -4.38 -20.86 8.32
CA LYS A 405 -2.94 -20.62 8.50
C LYS A 405 -2.53 -20.72 9.98
N PRO A 406 -1.29 -21.19 10.27
CA PRO A 406 -0.72 -21.06 11.60
C PRO A 406 -0.25 -19.62 11.81
N ASN A 407 -0.76 -18.96 12.85
CA ASN A 407 -0.35 -17.61 13.23
C ASN A 407 -0.01 -17.54 14.73
N SER A 408 1.23 -17.12 15.01
CA SER A 408 1.65 -16.77 16.36
C SER A 408 0.88 -15.55 16.85
N HIS A 409 0.43 -15.58 18.10
CA HIS A 409 -0.39 -14.54 18.68
C HIS A 409 -0.22 -14.48 20.20
N VAL A 410 -0.83 -13.48 20.83
CA VAL A 410 -0.93 -13.38 22.27
C VAL A 410 -2.37 -13.48 22.74
N GLU A 411 -2.56 -14.13 23.88
CA GLU A 411 -3.86 -14.25 24.54
C GLU A 411 -3.74 -13.88 26.02
N LEU A 412 -4.85 -13.43 26.60
CA LEU A 412 -4.92 -13.05 28.01
C LEU A 412 -5.47 -14.21 28.83
N VAL A 413 -4.60 -14.96 29.51
CA VAL A 413 -4.95 -16.09 30.39
C VAL A 413 -4.67 -15.71 31.83
N GLU A 414 -5.67 -15.81 32.71
CA GLU A 414 -5.51 -15.53 34.15
C GLU A 414 -4.86 -14.16 34.46
N LYS A 415 -5.18 -13.13 33.65
CA LYS A 415 -4.62 -11.76 33.72
C LYS A 415 -3.14 -11.63 33.32
N LYS A 416 -2.55 -12.65 32.70
CA LYS A 416 -1.21 -12.59 32.10
C LYS A 416 -1.31 -12.80 30.60
N TRP A 417 -0.48 -12.06 29.86
CA TRP A 417 -0.36 -12.24 28.42
C TRP A 417 0.57 -13.43 28.15
N VAL A 418 0.07 -14.40 27.38
CA VAL A 418 0.79 -15.61 27.02
C VAL A 418 1.00 -15.60 25.51
N HIS A 419 2.21 -15.93 25.08
CA HIS A 419 2.54 -16.10 23.66
C HIS A 419 2.18 -17.52 23.23
N VAL A 420 1.48 -17.64 22.12
CA VAL A 420 1.01 -18.90 21.56
C VAL A 420 1.65 -19.10 20.19
N GLU A 421 2.43 -20.17 20.04
CA GLU A 421 3.02 -20.60 18.77
C GLU A 421 2.38 -21.92 18.33
N PRO A 422 1.49 -21.90 17.33
CA PRO A 422 0.75 -23.08 16.93
C PRO A 422 1.59 -23.97 16.00
N SER A 423 1.57 -25.29 16.22
CA SER A 423 2.21 -26.28 15.33
C SER A 423 1.32 -26.70 14.14
N SER A 424 0.07 -26.25 14.11
CA SER A 424 -0.93 -26.53 13.07
C SER A 424 -1.79 -25.29 12.81
N PRO A 425 -2.55 -25.20 11.70
CA PRO A 425 -3.40 -24.05 11.44
C PRO A 425 -4.40 -23.78 12.57
N ASN A 426 -4.32 -22.58 13.15
CA ASN A 426 -5.12 -22.14 14.30
C ASN A 426 -5.98 -20.90 14.01
N SER A 427 -5.96 -20.43 12.77
CA SER A 427 -6.58 -19.17 12.38
C SER A 427 -6.96 -19.14 10.91
N TYR A 428 -7.78 -18.15 10.55
CA TYR A 428 -8.24 -17.83 9.21
C TYR A 428 -7.88 -16.40 8.80
#